data_AF-A0A1H4UWE4-F1
#
_entry.id   AF-A0A1H4UWE4-F1
#
_cell.length_a   1.000
_cell.length_b   1.000
_cell.length_c   1.000
_cell.angle_alpha   90.00
_cell.angle_beta   90.00
_cell.angle_gamma   90.00
#
_symmetry.space_group_name_H-M   'P 1'
#
loop_
_entity.id
_entity.type
_entity.pdbx_description
1 polymer ?
#
loop_
_entity_poly.entity_id
_entity_poly.type
_entity_poly.pdbx_seq_one_letter_code
_entity_poly.pdbx_strand_id
1 'polypeptide(L)' 'MSSEEKIQPCKCGYEGALLGTDHGAFYSLQCPECSESVEAFTVRGLGEAWNKAQQGKEQGAGE' A
#
# COMPACT_ATOMS: atom_id res chain seq x y z
N MET A 1 -1.81 -16.17 18.39
CA MET A 1 -1.68 -16.14 16.92
C MET A 1 -2.09 -14.76 16.47
N SER A 2 -1.14 -13.83 16.33
CA SER A 2 -1.41 -12.50 15.78
C SER A 2 -0.90 -12.50 14.35
N SER A 3 -1.77 -12.86 13.42
CA SER A 3 -1.50 -12.65 11.99
C SER A 3 -1.74 -11.18 11.69
N GLU A 4 -0.87 -10.31 12.21
CA GLU A 4 -0.72 -8.98 11.61
C GLU A 4 -0.17 -9.23 10.20
N GLU A 5 -1.02 -9.06 9.18
CA GLU A 5 -0.60 -8.99 7.79
C GLU A 5 0.43 -7.86 7.69
N LYS A 6 1.72 -8.20 7.79
CA LYS A 6 2.81 -7.23 7.78
C LYS A 6 2.87 -6.57 6.41
N ILE A 7 2.62 -5.27 6.39
CA ILE A 7 2.91 -4.40 5.25
C ILE A 7 4.40 -4.54 4.91
N GLN A 8 4.71 -4.88 3.67
CA GLN A 8 6.07 -4.97 3.16
C GLN A 8 6.67 -3.56 3.03
N PRO A 9 7.99 -3.41 3.24
CA PRO A 9 8.66 -2.14 2.96
C PRO A 9 8.52 -1.79 1.49
N CYS A 10 8.62 -0.49 1.17
CA CYS A 10 8.50 -0.05 -0.20
C CYS A 10 9.66 -0.59 -1.06
N LYS A 11 9.41 -0.86 -2.34
CA LYS A 11 10.41 -1.30 -3.33
C LYS A 11 11.57 -0.33 -3.51
N CYS A 12 11.40 0.93 -3.10
CA CYS A 12 12.47 1.93 -3.10
C CYS A 12 13.43 1.81 -1.90
N GLY A 13 13.14 0.93 -0.94
CA GLY A 13 13.91 0.75 0.28
C GLY A 13 13.38 1.54 1.48
N TYR A 14 12.23 2.22 1.36
CA TYR A 14 11.61 2.89 2.49
C TYR A 14 10.94 1.90 3.45
N GLU A 15 11.42 1.84 4.69
CA GLU A 15 10.93 0.95 5.77
C GLU A 15 10.10 1.69 6.84
N GLY A 16 9.85 2.98 6.64
CA GLY A 16 9.14 3.84 7.60
C GLY A 16 7.61 3.76 7.49
N ALA A 17 6.94 4.62 8.26
CA ALA A 17 5.48 4.74 8.22
C ALA A 17 5.02 5.33 6.88
N LEU A 18 4.19 4.59 6.15
CA LEU A 18 3.59 5.04 4.92
C LEU A 18 2.52 6.11 5.19
N LEU A 19 2.30 6.99 4.22
CA LEU A 19 1.25 8.00 4.29
C LEU A 19 -0.10 7.33 4.01
N GLY A 20 -0.87 7.08 5.06
CA GLY A 20 -2.23 6.57 4.98
C GLY A 20 -3.25 7.70 4.94
N THR A 21 -4.09 7.72 3.92
CA THR A 21 -5.19 8.67 3.77
C THR A 21 -6.52 7.91 3.71
N ASP A 22 -7.48 8.36 4.51
CA ASP A 22 -8.88 7.93 4.43
C ASP A 22 -9.68 8.95 3.60
N HIS A 23 -10.31 8.48 2.52
CA HIS A 23 -11.17 9.28 1.65
C HIS A 23 -12.66 9.07 1.96
N GLY A 24 -13.00 8.33 3.02
CA GLY A 24 -14.38 8.02 3.44
C GLY A 24 -15.07 6.93 2.62
N ALA A 25 -14.72 6.79 1.33
CA ALA A 25 -15.17 5.69 0.47
C ALA A 25 -14.10 4.60 0.30
N PHE A 26 -12.83 4.99 0.32
CA PHE A 26 -11.68 4.10 0.14
C PHE A 26 -10.49 4.65 0.92
N TYR A 27 -9.49 3.81 1.09
CA TYR A 27 -8.22 4.12 1.73
C TYR A 27 -7.11 4.17 0.67
N SER A 28 -6.09 4.98 0.91
CA SER A 28 -4.88 5.00 0.09
C SER A 28 -3.63 4.95 0.96
N LEU A 29 -2.59 4.25 0.50
CA LEU A 29 -1.24 4.29 1.07
C LEU A 29 -0.29 4.87 0.04
N GLN A 30 0.61 5.76 0.46
CA GLN A 30 1.65 6.33 -0.38
C GLN A 30 3.03 6.29 0.28
N CYS A 31 4.06 5.95 -0.50
CA CYS A 31 5.46 6.09 -0.11
C CYS A 31 5.89 7.56 -0.19
N PRO A 32 6.42 8.18 0.87
CA PRO A 32 6.92 9.54 0.80
C PRO A 32 8.19 9.68 -0.07
N GLU A 33 9.01 8.62 -0.18
CA GLU A 33 10.26 8.65 -0.95
C GLU A 33 10.06 8.53 -2.47
N CYS A 34 9.35 7.49 -2.94
CA CYS A 34 9.21 7.22 -4.37
C CYS A 34 7.82 7.57 -4.93
N SER A 35 6.92 8.11 -4.11
CA SER A 35 5.53 8.43 -4.48
C SER A 35 4.69 7.23 -4.97
N GLU A 36 5.16 5.99 -4.78
CA GLU A 36 4.36 4.79 -5.03
C GLU A 36 3.10 4.82 -4.18
N SER A 37 1.93 4.60 -4.79
CA SER A 37 0.66 4.65 -4.09
C SER A 37 -0.28 3.52 -4.51
N VAL A 38 -1.06 3.03 -3.55
CA VAL A 38 -2.13 2.06 -3.79
C VAL A 38 -3.40 2.53 -3.10
N GLU A 39 -4.52 2.06 -3.61
CA GLU A 39 -5.84 2.33 -3.06
C GLU A 39 -6.66 1.06 -2.89
N ALA A 40 -7.54 1.04 -1.89
CA ALA A 40 -8.46 -0.06 -1.66
C ALA A 40 -9.66 0.37 -0.81
N PHE A 41 -10.80 -0.29 -1.01
CA PHE A 41 -12.03 -0.04 -0.25
C PHE A 41 -11.99 -0.58 1.20
N THR A 42 -10.98 -1.37 1.55
CA THR A 42 -10.82 -1.93 2.90
C THR A 42 -9.37 -1.85 3.34
N VAL A 43 -9.13 -1.69 4.65
CA VAL A 43 -7.78 -1.65 5.22
C VAL A 43 -6.98 -2.92 4.91
N ARG A 44 -7.66 -4.08 4.90
CA ARG A 44 -7.03 -5.36 4.53
C ARG A 44 -6.63 -5.38 3.05
N GLY A 45 -7.56 -5.04 2.15
CA GLY A 45 -7.28 -4.94 0.73
C GLY A 45 -6.18 -3.92 0.41
N LEU A 46 -6.04 -2.88 1.24
CA LEU A 46 -4.98 -1.88 1.12
C LEU A 46 -3.61 -2.48 1.38
N GLY A 47 -3.49 -3.33 2.41
CA GLY A 47 -2.24 -4.04 2.70
C GLY A 47 -1.90 -5.09 1.65
N GLU A 48 -2.90 -5.81 1.14
CA GLU A 48 -2.71 -6.75 0.03
C GLU A 48 -2.27 -6.04 -1.25
N ALA A 49 -2.92 -4.94 -1.63
CA ALA A 49 -2.57 -4.13 -2.78
C ALA A 49 -1.15 -3.56 -2.67
N TRP A 50 -0.79 -3.04 -1.48
CA TRP A 50 0.54 -2.54 -1.22
C TRP A 50 1.60 -3.62 -1.40
N ASN A 51 1.43 -4.76 -0.72
CA ASN A 51 2.37 -5.87 -0.77
C ASN A 51 2.56 -6.40 -2.19
N LYS A 52 1.48 -6.43 -2.98
CA LYS A 52 1.52 -6.83 -4.39
C LYS A 52 2.29 -5.82 -5.26
N ALA A 53 2.10 -4.51 -5.04
CA ALA A 53 2.85 -3.47 -5.73
C ALA A 53 4.36 -3.57 -5.45
N GLN A 54 4.75 -3.96 -4.22
CA GLN A 54 6.17 -4.14 -3.87
C GLN A 54 6.82 -5.36 -4.55
N GLN A 55 6.02 -6.36 -4.93
CA GLN A 55 6.50 -7.56 -5.62
C GLN A 55 6.72 -7.36 -7.13
N GLY A 56 6.54 -6.14 -7.65
CA GLY A 56 6.93 -5.79 -9.02
C GLY A 56 6.07 -6.42 -10.12
N LYS A 57 4.87 -6.94 -9.81
CA LYS A 57 3.89 -7.32 -10.83
C LYS A 57 2.89 -6.20 -11.00
N GLU A 58 3.16 -5.37 -12.00
CA GLU A 58 2.26 -4.38 -12.61
C GLU A 58 0.80 -4.83 -12.52
N GLN A 59 0.00 -4.21 -11.66
CA GLN A 59 -1.46 -4.19 -11.81
C GLN A 59 -1.98 -2.81 -11.36
N GLY A 60 -1.91 -1.90 -12.33
CA GLY A 60 -2.80 -0.77 -12.62
C GLY A 60 -3.54 -0.09 -11.47
N ALA A 61 -3.16 1.16 -11.21
CA ALA A 61 -4.10 2.23 -10.91
C ALA A 61 -4.10 3.20 -12.12
N GLY A 62 -5.27 3.42 -12.72
CA GLY A 62 -5.51 4.29 -13.89
C GLY A 62 -5.81 3.48 -15.15
N GLU A 63 -6.94 3.62 -15.83
CA GLU A 63 -8.09 4.56 -15.77
C GLU A 63 -9.36 3.80 -16.19
#